data_AF-A0A4Y2LAX0-F1
#
_entry.id   AF-A0A4Y2LAX0-F1
#
_cell.length_a   1.000
_cell.length_b   1.000
_cell.length_c   1.000
_cell.angle_alpha   90.00
_cell.angle_beta   90.00
_cell.angle_gamma   90.00
#
_symmetry.space_group_name_H-M   'P 1'
#
loop_
_entity.id
_entity.type
_entity.pdbx_description
1 polymer ?
#
loop_
_entity_poly.entity_id
_entity_poly.type
_entity_poly.pdbx_seq_one_letter_code
_entity_poly.pdbx_strand_id
1 'polypeptide(L)' 'MKPETFRVKFTQHQRRPGALWKELAFELRNYFDGWVEGLNIKDFKGLKDLMIADQLKRRVSSDVKDHFLDEWGELI' A
#
# COMPACT_ATOMS: atom_id res chain seq x y z
N MET A 1 -0.95 7.38 -12.59
CA MET A 1 -1.52 6.09 -12.12
C MET A 1 -2.13 6.35 -10.74
N LYS A 2 -3.29 5.75 -10.38
CA LYS A 2 -3.90 5.99 -9.07
C LYS A 2 -3.04 5.36 -7.95
N PRO A 3 -2.93 5.95 -6.75
CA PRO A 3 -2.10 5.41 -5.67
C PRO A 3 -2.48 3.96 -5.30
N GLU A 4 -3.76 3.62 -5.40
CA GLU A 4 -4.26 2.27 -5.15
C GLU A 4 -3.69 1.22 -6.13
N THR A 5 -3.42 1.60 -7.38
CA THR A 5 -2.78 0.69 -8.34
C THR A 5 -1.36 0.34 -7.92
N PHE A 6 -0.61 1.31 -7.40
CA PHE A 6 0.74 1.08 -6.88
C PHE A 6 0.72 0.20 -5.64
N ARG A 7 -0.24 0.41 -4.73
CA ARG A 7 -0.47 -0.47 -3.58
C ARG A 7 -0.72 -1.92 -4.00
N VAL A 8 -1.61 -2.14 -4.95
CA VAL A 8 -1.90 -3.51 -5.45
C VAL A 8 -0.64 -4.14 -6.04
N LYS A 9 0.12 -3.40 -6.86
CA LYS A 9 1.39 -3.90 -7.40
C LYS A 9 2.41 -4.19 -6.30
N PHE A 10 2.61 -3.30 -5.34
CA PHE A 10 3.53 -3.52 -4.23
C PHE A 10 3.19 -4.78 -3.42
N THR A 11 1.90 -5.07 -3.25
CA THR A 11 1.43 -6.12 -2.34
C THR A 11 1.24 -7.48 -3.01
N GLN A 12 0.97 -7.50 -4.32
CA GLN A 12 0.66 -8.72 -5.06
C GLN A 12 1.76 -9.13 -6.05
N HIS A 13 2.70 -8.24 -6.39
CA HIS A 13 3.73 -8.56 -7.37
C HIS A 13 4.65 -9.68 -6.89
N GLN A 14 4.79 -10.70 -7.73
CA GLN A 14 5.61 -11.87 -7.46
C GLN A 14 6.85 -11.85 -8.34
N ARG A 15 7.93 -12.48 -7.85
CA ARG A 15 9.14 -12.68 -8.66
C ARG A 15 8.80 -13.53 -9.87
N ARG A 16 9.21 -13.08 -11.05
CA ARG A 16 9.06 -13.85 -12.29
C ARG A 16 10.03 -15.04 -12.29
N PRO A 17 9.68 -16.16 -12.94
CA PRO A 17 10.63 -17.24 -13.18
C PRO A 17 11.88 -16.71 -13.89
N GLY A 18 13.06 -17.09 -13.40
CA GLY A 18 14.34 -16.64 -13.96
C GLY A 18 14.80 -15.23 -13.57
N ALA A 19 13.94 -14.40 -12.97
CA ALA A 19 14.34 -13.07 -12.50
C ALA A 19 15.14 -13.13 -11.20
N LEU A 20 16.07 -12.21 -11.02
CA LEU A 20 16.88 -12.05 -9.81
C LEU A 20 16.05 -11.39 -8.70
N TRP A 21 16.35 -11.73 -7.44
CA TRP A 21 15.71 -11.09 -6.29
C TRP A 21 15.92 -9.57 -6.25
N LYS A 22 17.06 -9.08 -6.72
CA LYS A 22 17.35 -7.63 -6.82
C LYS A 22 16.42 -6.90 -7.79
N GLU A 23 15.94 -7.58 -8.83
CA GLU A 23 15.00 -7.01 -9.80
C GLU A 23 13.63 -6.85 -9.15
N LEU A 24 13.17 -7.87 -8.43
CA LEU A 24 11.94 -7.77 -7.63
C LEU A 24 12.04 -6.65 -6.60
N ALA A 25 13.16 -6.55 -5.87
CA ALA A 25 13.36 -5.50 -4.88
C ALA A 25 13.32 -4.09 -5.51
N PHE A 26 13.88 -3.94 -6.71
CA PHE A 26 13.81 -2.69 -7.47
C PHE A 26 12.37 -2.37 -7.92
N GLU A 27 11.64 -3.34 -8.47
CA GLU A 27 10.24 -3.18 -8.85
C GLU A 27 9.36 -2.79 -7.64
N LEU A 28 9.52 -3.50 -6.51
CA LEU A 28 8.79 -3.22 -5.28
C LEU A 28 9.09 -1.82 -4.73
N ARG A 29 10.35 -1.37 -4.78
CA ARG A 29 10.72 0.00 -4.38
C ARG A 29 10.00 1.04 -5.23
N ASN A 30 10.00 0.88 -6.55
CA ASN A 30 9.32 1.80 -7.45
C ASN A 30 7.80 1.85 -7.21
N TYR A 31 7.18 0.70 -6.91
CA TYR A 31 5.76 0.69 -6.56
C TYR A 31 5.50 1.37 -5.22
N PHE A 32 6.36 1.18 -4.24
CA PHE A 32 6.23 1.83 -2.94
C PHE A 32 6.39 3.35 -3.06
N ASP A 33 7.41 3.81 -3.78
CA ASP A 33 7.67 5.24 -3.99
C ASP A 33 6.47 5.89 -4.70
N GLY A 34 5.96 5.29 -5.79
CA GLY A 34 4.77 5.80 -6.47
C GLY A 34 3.50 5.78 -5.62
N TRP A 35 3.39 4.88 -4.65
CA TRP A 35 2.28 4.84 -3.69
C TRP A 35 2.38 5.97 -2.67
N VAL A 36 3.55 6.17 -2.06
CA VAL A 36 3.84 7.21 -1.06
C VAL A 36 3.72 8.60 -1.67
N GLU A 37 4.30 8.82 -2.85
CA GLU A 37 4.19 10.08 -3.60
C GLU A 37 2.74 10.36 -4.01
N GLY A 38 2.02 9.35 -4.49
CA GLY A 38 0.63 9.48 -4.91
C GLY A 38 -0.33 9.85 -3.77
N LEU A 39 0.02 9.53 -2.52
CA LEU A 39 -0.71 9.93 -1.31
C LEU A 39 -0.13 11.18 -0.64
N ASN A 40 0.90 11.80 -1.23
CA ASN A 40 1.57 12.98 -0.71
C ASN A 40 2.04 12.81 0.75
N ILE A 41 2.55 11.63 1.09
CA ILE A 41 3.12 11.36 2.41
C ILE A 41 4.52 11.98 2.48
N LYS A 42 4.71 12.90 3.42
CA LYS A 42 5.93 13.73 3.51
C LYS A 42 6.84 13.38 4.68
N ASP A 43 6.34 12.62 5.65
CA ASP A 43 7.06 12.35 6.88
C ASP A 43 6.88 10.90 7.34
N PHE A 44 7.70 10.53 8.33
CA PHE A 44 7.70 9.18 8.90
C PHE A 44 6.39 8.87 9.65
N LYS A 45 5.68 9.88 10.17
CA LYS A 45 4.40 9.67 10.84
C LYS A 45 3.35 9.20 9.83
N GLY A 46 3.19 9.92 8.73
CA GLY A 46 2.28 9.56 7.64
C GLY A 46 2.62 8.21 7.04
N LEU A 47 3.91 7.85 6.99
CA LEU A 47 4.32 6.51 6.56
C LEU A 47 3.83 5.42 7.52
N LYS A 48 3.99 5.60 8.84
CA LYS A 48 3.48 4.65 9.84
C LYS A 48 1.96 4.51 9.75
N ASP A 49 1.26 5.64 9.65
CA ASP A 49 -0.20 5.67 9.57
C ASP A 49 -0.68 4.92 8.31
N LEU A 50 0.01 5.11 7.17
CA LEU A 50 -0.25 4.33 5.94
C LEU A 50 -0.03 2.83 6.13
N MET A 51 1.09 2.44 6.76
CA MET A 51 1.39 1.01 6.96
C MET A 51 0.36 0.35 7.87
N ILE A 52 -0.08 1.03 8.93
CA ILE A 52 -1.14 0.54 9.81
C ILE A 52 -2.46 0.42 9.05
N ALA A 53 -2.85 1.45 8.29
CA ALA A 53 -4.08 1.44 7.50
C ALA A 53 -4.09 0.30 6.46
N ASP A 54 -2.98 0.04 5.76
CA ASP A 54 -2.90 -1.08 4.80
C ASP A 54 -3.03 -2.45 5.50
N GLN A 55 -2.42 -2.60 6.68
CA GLN A 55 -2.55 -3.84 7.46
C GLN A 55 -3.98 -4.06 7.98
N LEU A 56 -4.67 -2.99 8.40
CA LEU A 56 -6.06 -3.07 8.83
C LEU A 56 -6.99 -3.41 7.66
N LYS A 57 -6.80 -2.78 6.49
CA LYS A 57 -7.56 -3.08 5.27
C LYS A 57 -7.53 -4.55 4.84
N ARG A 58 -6.47 -5.29 5.19
CA ARG A 58 -6.36 -6.73 4.92
C ARG A 58 -7.13 -7.62 5.90
N ARG A 59 -7.44 -7.11 7.09
CA ARG A 59 -8.09 -7.84 8.19
C ARG A 59 -9.59 -7.56 8.28
N VAL A 60 -10.07 -6.46 7.70
CA VAL A 60 -11.49 -6.14 7.63
C VAL A 60 -12.22 -7.02 6.60
N SER A 61 -13.42 -7.47 6.93
CA SER A 61 -14.32 -8.19 6.02
C SER A 61 -14.70 -7.30 4.82
N SER A 62 -15.17 -7.91 3.73
CA SER A 62 -15.66 -7.18 2.55
C SER A 62 -16.65 -6.07 2.90
N ASP A 63 -17.53 -6.35 3.86
CA ASP A 63 -18.65 -5.47 4.23
C ASP A 63 -18.16 -4.19 4.93
N VAL A 64 -17.01 -4.28 5.62
CA VAL A 64 -16.36 -3.14 6.26
C VAL A 64 -15.47 -2.38 5.27
N LYS A 65 -15.02 -2.99 4.17
CA LYS A 65 -14.18 -2.30 3.16
C LYS A 65 -14.91 -1.15 2.47
N ASP A 66 -16.22 -1.29 2.28
CA ASP A 66 -17.06 -0.28 1.64
C ASP A 66 -17.29 0.95 2.54
N HIS A 67 -17.22 0.78 3.87
CA HIS A 67 -17.37 1.83 4.89
C HIS A 67 -16.07 2.20 5.61
N PHE A 68 -14.94 1.62 5.19
CA PHE A 68 -13.67 1.69 5.92
C PHE A 68 -13.16 3.12 6.11
N LEU A 69 -13.43 4.02 5.15
CA LEU A 69 -13.00 5.41 5.25
C LEU A 69 -13.81 6.18 6.31
N ASP A 70 -15.08 5.82 6.51
CA ASP A 70 -15.96 6.46 7.49
C ASP A 70 -15.55 6.05 8.91
N GLU A 71 -15.33 4.74 9.15
CA GLU A 71 -14.86 4.23 10.45
C GLU A 71 -13.41 4.64 10.77
N TRP A 72 -12.55 4.72 9.75
CA TRP A 72 -11.16 5.16 9.95
C TRP A 72 -11.10 6.62 10.40
N GLY A 73 -11.97 7.50 9.89
CA GLY A 73 -12.06 8.89 10.31
C GLY A 73 -12.49 9.08 11.77
N GLU A 74 -13.14 8.09 12.38
CA GLU A 74 -13.49 8.11 13.81
C GLU A 74 -12.35 7.58 14.71
N LEU A 75 -11.41 6.82 14.14
CA LEU A 75 -10.30 6.20 14.88
C LEU A 75 -9.06 7.10 15.05
N ILE A 76 -8.99 8.23 14.34
CA ILE A 76 -7.89 9.22 14.35
C ILE A 76 -8.39 10.60 14.75
#